data_AF-A0A504X5B5-F1
#
_entry.id   AF-A0A504X5B5-F1
#
_cell.length_a   1.000
_cell.length_b   1.000
_cell.length_c   1.000
_cell.angle_alpha   90.00
_cell.angle_beta   90.00
_cell.angle_gamma   90.00
#
_symmetry.space_group_name_H-M   'P 1'
#
loop_
_entity.id
_entity.type
_entity.pdbx_description
1 polymer ?
#
loop_
_entity_poly.entity_id
_entity_poly.type
_entity_poly.pdbx_seq_one_letter_code
_entity_poly.pdbx_strand_id
1 'polypeptide(L)'
;MDVPSEDYDVSIMIQAIHEVQDVLTSRQFATFSEVDTEIGKTLKRYEAFGDGFERFHVNLTKDALHQKDQINDILPFIRNTSSILVHGSGNLLALTIACSIQEHEGVRFYICEGRPARKGYPHGSGEQLLEKVLATPEGMRLKDKLHNYCRIVPDSGVSSVMNNVDFVIMGAYCVTEHGGLVHSTGSLQIAIVAAFRNVPCYVLCETFKFAHIFPLSTDDLKQPEDGAGEVVPLVEFVPPSMITLIFSEQGIMPPSAVADEIHVGDQLASEGVFGLGVPINDAVDLSAIQLWNSRNTPAEAGRLFDVSKSANQDPISSDDDQELLISAPLSSVCRIKGVSFVAPANETAPSRVKIFVNLVNVAGFSSVQRLVPQEQLQLAGGGSEERIVYRVSAANFNGAETKVLRIELFGENTGKTTQQQVATNIVYEGRGNPADHQSSEEKKLLFEVR
;
A
#
# COMPACT_ATOMS: atom_id res chain seq x y z
N MET A 1 31.36 2.21 -2.28
CA MET A 1 30.44 2.16 -3.42
C MET A 1 29.20 2.87 -2.95
N ASP A 2 28.83 3.96 -3.59
CA ASP A 2 27.61 4.67 -3.23
C ASP A 2 26.43 3.79 -3.61
N VAL A 3 25.61 3.45 -2.63
CA VAL A 3 24.34 2.76 -2.86
C VAL A 3 23.42 3.80 -3.48
N PRO A 4 22.76 3.54 -4.63
CA PRO A 4 21.75 4.45 -5.14
C PRO A 4 20.67 4.62 -4.07
N SER A 5 20.43 5.85 -3.61
CA SER A 5 19.17 6.15 -2.96
C SER A 5 18.11 6.09 -4.06
N GLU A 6 17.37 4.98 -4.11
CA GLU A 6 16.11 4.91 -4.86
C GLU A 6 15.05 5.71 -4.10
N ASP A 7 15.29 7.03 -4.00
CA ASP A 7 14.29 8.00 -3.60
C ASP A 7 13.20 7.96 -4.69
N TYR A 8 12.02 7.44 -4.35
CA TYR A 8 10.95 7.24 -5.32
C TYR A 8 10.60 8.58 -5.99
N ASP A 9 11.00 8.75 -7.25
CA ASP A 9 10.82 10.01 -7.98
C ASP A 9 9.39 10.15 -8.53
N VAL A 10 8.46 10.35 -7.60
CA VAL A 10 7.05 10.59 -7.91
C VAL A 10 6.89 11.85 -8.77
N SER A 11 7.84 12.80 -8.73
CA SER A 11 7.86 14.00 -9.58
C SER A 11 7.87 13.65 -11.08
N ILE A 12 8.63 12.63 -11.48
CA ILE A 12 8.72 12.19 -12.88
C ILE A 12 7.42 11.51 -13.31
N MET A 13 6.82 10.68 -12.46
CA MET A 13 5.48 10.12 -12.72
C MET A 13 4.42 11.21 -12.82
N ILE A 14 4.39 12.17 -11.88
CA ILE A 14 3.48 13.33 -11.89
C ILE A 14 3.64 14.13 -13.19
N GLN A 15 4.87 14.39 -13.63
CA GLN A 15 5.14 15.09 -14.89
C GLN A 15 4.62 14.29 -16.09
N ALA A 16 4.91 12.99 -16.18
CA ALA A 16 4.44 12.15 -17.28
C ALA A 16 2.90 12.05 -17.32
N ILE A 17 2.23 11.97 -16.15
CA ILE A 17 0.77 12.04 -16.04
C ILE A 17 0.25 13.37 -16.61
N HIS A 18 0.81 14.50 -16.17
CA HIS A 18 0.36 15.81 -16.62
C HIS A 18 0.50 15.98 -18.13
N GLU A 19 1.62 15.57 -18.71
CA GLU A 19 1.84 15.72 -20.15
C GLU A 19 0.94 14.81 -21.00
N VAL A 20 0.61 13.60 -20.52
CA VAL A 20 -0.40 12.78 -21.20
C VAL A 20 -1.81 13.37 -21.03
N GLN A 21 -2.16 13.91 -19.85
CA GLN A 21 -3.43 14.62 -19.66
C GLN A 21 -3.57 15.84 -20.57
N ASP A 22 -2.48 16.60 -20.79
CA ASP A 22 -2.46 17.72 -21.72
C ASP A 22 -2.64 17.25 -23.18
N VAL A 23 -2.02 16.13 -23.57
CA VAL A 23 -2.19 15.52 -24.91
C VAL A 23 -3.61 14.97 -25.12
N LEU A 24 -4.21 14.40 -24.08
CA LEU A 24 -5.59 13.89 -24.11
C LEU A 24 -6.64 15.00 -24.14
N THR A 25 -6.37 16.15 -23.53
CA THR A 25 -7.31 17.30 -23.49
C THR A 25 -7.12 18.29 -24.64
N SER A 26 -5.95 18.37 -25.25
CA SER A 26 -5.64 19.33 -26.33
C SER A 26 -6.14 18.93 -27.72
N ARG A 27 -6.54 17.67 -27.96
CA ARG A 27 -7.18 17.24 -29.22
C ARG A 27 -8.27 16.19 -29.02
N GLN A 28 -9.09 16.02 -30.05
CA GLN A 28 -9.97 14.86 -30.20
C GLN A 28 -9.26 13.77 -31.01
N PHE A 29 -9.57 12.52 -30.69
CA PHE A 29 -9.04 11.31 -31.33
C PHE A 29 -10.22 10.53 -31.93
N ALA A 30 -10.05 9.94 -33.11
CA ALA A 30 -11.11 9.19 -33.78
C ALA A 30 -11.07 7.68 -33.47
N THR A 31 -9.91 7.14 -33.09
CA THR A 31 -9.75 5.71 -32.78
C THR A 31 -8.84 5.45 -31.57
N PHE A 32 -9.02 4.29 -30.93
CA PHE A 32 -8.14 3.80 -29.85
C PHE A 32 -6.66 3.77 -30.26
N SER A 33 -6.36 3.35 -31.50
CA SER A 33 -4.99 3.26 -32.03
C SER A 33 -4.31 4.64 -32.15
N GLU A 34 -5.07 5.70 -32.43
CA GLU A 34 -4.55 7.07 -32.43
C GLU A 34 -4.25 7.58 -31.02
N VAL A 35 -5.09 7.23 -30.04
CA VAL A 35 -4.84 7.53 -28.61
C VAL A 35 -3.54 6.84 -28.19
N ASP A 36 -3.46 5.54 -28.44
CA ASP A 36 -2.34 4.69 -28.04
C ASP A 36 -1.00 5.12 -28.63
N THR A 37 -0.97 5.35 -29.95
CA THR A 37 0.23 5.79 -30.68
C THR A 37 0.80 7.10 -30.11
N GLU A 38 -0.06 7.96 -29.58
CA GLU A 38 0.31 9.30 -29.17
C GLU A 38 0.65 9.40 -27.69
N ILE A 39 -0.05 8.65 -26.84
CA ILE A 39 0.39 8.40 -25.46
C ILE A 39 1.79 7.79 -25.51
N GLY A 40 2.00 6.73 -26.31
CA GLY A 40 3.33 6.12 -26.50
C GLY A 40 4.40 7.11 -26.97
N LYS A 41 4.09 8.05 -27.87
CA LYS A 41 5.04 9.12 -28.28
C LYS A 41 5.40 10.08 -27.16
N THR A 42 4.39 10.57 -26.42
CA THR A 42 4.58 11.47 -25.28
C THR A 42 5.41 10.79 -24.19
N LEU A 43 5.11 9.52 -23.96
CA LEU A 43 5.71 8.71 -22.93
C LEU A 43 7.11 8.24 -23.29
N LYS A 44 7.45 7.96 -24.56
CA LYS A 44 8.72 7.37 -25.02
C LYS A 44 10.01 7.84 -24.32
N ARG A 45 10.09 9.13 -24.01
CA ARG A 45 11.21 9.76 -23.27
C ARG A 45 11.40 9.28 -21.82
N TYR A 46 10.43 8.56 -21.27
CA TYR A 46 10.44 7.94 -19.95
C TYR A 46 10.61 6.40 -20.02
N GLU A 47 10.87 5.80 -21.19
CA GLU A 47 11.21 4.36 -21.36
C GLU A 47 12.36 3.92 -20.43
N ALA A 48 13.28 4.83 -20.10
CA ALA A 48 14.45 4.56 -19.26
C ALA A 48 14.13 4.25 -17.78
N PHE A 49 12.88 4.41 -17.32
CA PHE A 49 12.47 4.18 -15.92
C PHE A 49 11.96 2.75 -15.65
N GLY A 50 12.00 1.83 -16.62
CA GLY A 50 11.75 0.39 -16.42
C GLY A 50 10.30 -0.05 -16.64
N ASP A 51 10.00 -1.33 -16.33
CA ASP A 51 8.77 -2.02 -16.77
C ASP A 51 7.42 -1.40 -16.31
N GLY A 52 7.43 -0.59 -15.24
CA GLY A 52 6.26 0.20 -14.84
C GLY A 52 5.78 1.18 -15.92
N PHE A 53 6.66 1.53 -16.87
CA PHE A 53 6.41 2.48 -17.94
C PHE A 53 5.51 1.95 -19.08
N GLU A 54 5.71 0.72 -19.54
CA GLU A 54 4.84 0.10 -20.56
C GLU A 54 3.41 -0.09 -20.01
N ARG A 55 3.29 -0.45 -18.72
CA ARG A 55 2.02 -0.56 -18.00
C ARG A 55 1.30 0.79 -17.91
N PHE A 56 2.05 1.85 -17.58
CA PHE A 56 1.56 3.22 -17.51
C PHE A 56 0.97 3.67 -18.85
N HIS A 57 1.64 3.37 -19.97
CA HIS A 57 1.10 3.61 -21.32
C HIS A 57 -0.20 2.83 -21.57
N VAL A 58 -0.20 1.50 -21.42
CA VAL A 58 -1.38 0.66 -21.74
C VAL A 58 -2.62 1.02 -20.93
N ASN A 59 -2.46 1.37 -19.65
CA ASN A 59 -3.57 1.80 -18.80
C ASN A 59 -4.06 3.21 -19.18
N LEU A 60 -3.17 4.19 -19.37
CA LEU A 60 -3.54 5.54 -19.82
C LEU A 60 -4.39 5.51 -21.11
N THR A 61 -4.08 4.64 -22.07
CA THR A 61 -4.87 4.50 -23.31
C THR A 61 -6.30 4.00 -23.06
N LYS A 62 -6.49 3.06 -22.11
CA LYS A 62 -7.82 2.54 -21.75
C LYS A 62 -8.61 3.56 -20.91
N ASP A 63 -7.96 4.16 -19.94
CA ASP A 63 -8.60 4.98 -18.90
C ASP A 63 -9.07 6.34 -19.45
N ALA A 64 -8.36 6.87 -20.45
CA ALA A 64 -8.73 8.08 -21.19
C ALA A 64 -10.16 8.06 -21.79
N LEU A 65 -10.72 6.86 -21.99
CA LEU A 65 -12.04 6.66 -22.60
C LEU A 65 -13.17 6.35 -21.58
N HIS A 66 -12.84 6.06 -20.31
CA HIS A 66 -13.77 5.45 -19.35
C HIS A 66 -14.00 6.24 -18.04
N GLN A 67 -13.62 7.53 -17.98
CA GLN A 67 -13.77 8.41 -16.79
C GLN A 67 -15.19 8.56 -16.19
N LYS A 68 -16.22 7.94 -16.78
CA LYS A 68 -17.58 7.93 -16.23
C LYS A 68 -17.83 6.79 -15.26
N ASP A 69 -17.04 5.73 -15.28
CA ASP A 69 -17.35 4.52 -14.51
C ASP A 69 -17.11 4.74 -13.00
N GLN A 70 -16.03 5.42 -12.62
CA GLN A 70 -15.79 5.84 -11.22
C GLN A 70 -16.89 6.77 -10.68
N ILE A 71 -17.50 7.56 -11.58
CA ILE A 71 -18.56 8.51 -11.23
C ILE A 71 -19.90 7.77 -11.03
N ASN A 72 -20.21 6.83 -11.92
CA ASN A 72 -21.37 5.95 -11.80
C ASN A 72 -21.32 5.13 -10.51
N ASP A 73 -20.11 4.75 -10.06
CA ASP A 73 -19.90 4.01 -8.81
C ASP A 73 -20.05 4.86 -7.55
N ILE A 74 -19.61 6.13 -7.55
CA ILE A 74 -19.71 6.99 -6.36
C ILE A 74 -21.05 7.73 -6.22
N LEU A 75 -21.75 8.06 -7.32
CA LEU A 75 -23.04 8.75 -7.25
C LEU A 75 -24.06 8.04 -6.32
N PRO A 76 -24.20 6.69 -6.32
CA PRO A 76 -25.05 5.96 -5.37
C PRO A 76 -24.70 6.12 -3.88
N PHE A 77 -23.47 6.52 -3.54
CA PHE A 77 -23.05 6.82 -2.16
C PHE A 77 -23.49 8.22 -1.71
N ILE A 78 -23.71 9.12 -2.68
CA ILE A 78 -24.13 10.49 -2.44
C ILE A 78 -25.66 10.50 -2.26
N ARG A 79 -26.13 11.16 -1.21
CA ARG A 79 -27.56 11.34 -0.93
C ARG A 79 -27.94 12.79 -1.17
N ASN A 80 -29.24 13.04 -1.34
CA ASN A 80 -29.74 14.41 -1.53
C ASN A 80 -29.48 15.37 -0.36
N THR A 81 -28.99 14.92 0.79
CA THR A 81 -28.57 15.78 1.91
C THR A 81 -27.11 15.57 2.31
N SER A 82 -26.31 14.89 1.47
CA SER A 82 -24.93 14.57 1.81
C SER A 82 -24.06 15.81 1.92
N SER A 83 -23.22 15.83 2.94
CA SER A 83 -22.24 16.88 3.21
C SER A 83 -20.84 16.29 3.11
N ILE A 84 -20.08 16.70 2.10
CA ILE A 84 -18.87 16.02 1.64
C ILE A 84 -17.68 16.98 1.75
N LEU A 85 -16.58 16.53 2.34
CA LEU A 85 -15.32 17.28 2.35
C LEU A 85 -14.46 16.87 1.15
N VAL A 86 -13.89 17.83 0.42
CA VAL A 86 -13.06 17.57 -0.77
C VAL A 86 -11.72 18.26 -0.65
N HIS A 87 -10.65 17.58 -1.07
CA HIS A 87 -9.29 18.11 -1.13
C HIS A 87 -8.58 17.68 -2.42
N GLY A 88 -7.74 18.57 -2.98
CA GLY A 88 -7.14 18.44 -4.30
C GLY A 88 -7.90 19.19 -5.41
N SER A 89 -7.43 19.04 -6.66
CA SER A 89 -7.96 19.75 -7.85
C SER A 89 -8.04 18.86 -9.11
N GLY A 90 -8.25 17.55 -8.92
CA GLY A 90 -8.36 16.58 -10.01
C GLY A 90 -9.60 16.78 -10.90
N ASN A 91 -9.48 16.44 -12.18
CA ASN A 91 -10.60 16.56 -13.13
C ASN A 91 -11.75 15.60 -12.78
N LEU A 92 -11.42 14.40 -12.30
CA LEU A 92 -12.40 13.41 -11.81
C LEU A 92 -13.20 13.94 -10.60
N LEU A 93 -12.55 14.66 -9.67
CA LEU A 93 -13.24 15.34 -8.57
C LEU A 93 -14.19 16.43 -9.09
N ALA A 94 -13.73 17.23 -10.04
CA ALA A 94 -14.52 18.31 -10.62
C ALA A 94 -15.79 17.79 -11.32
N LEU A 95 -15.65 16.71 -12.09
CA LEU A 95 -16.78 16.06 -12.77
C LEU A 95 -17.71 15.36 -11.77
N THR A 96 -17.17 14.70 -10.75
CA THR A 96 -17.97 14.11 -9.65
C THR A 96 -18.83 15.17 -8.96
N ILE A 97 -18.26 16.32 -8.57
CA ILE A 97 -19.00 17.44 -7.96
C ILE A 97 -20.09 17.94 -8.92
N ALA A 98 -19.77 18.13 -10.20
CA ALA A 98 -20.71 18.64 -11.20
C ALA A 98 -21.93 17.70 -11.39
N CYS A 99 -21.70 16.39 -11.56
CA CYS A 99 -22.75 15.39 -11.68
C CYS A 99 -23.59 15.31 -10.40
N SER A 100 -22.94 15.25 -9.23
CA SER A 100 -23.61 15.18 -7.93
C SER A 100 -24.59 16.33 -7.72
N ILE A 101 -24.20 17.56 -8.07
CA ILE A 101 -25.07 18.74 -7.94
C ILE A 101 -26.26 18.69 -8.92
N GLN A 102 -26.12 18.04 -10.08
CA GLN A 102 -27.25 17.87 -11.01
C GLN A 102 -28.25 16.81 -10.54
N GLU A 103 -27.79 15.74 -9.86
CA GLU A 103 -28.67 14.67 -9.37
C GLU A 103 -29.24 14.96 -7.97
N HIS A 104 -28.57 15.79 -7.16
CA HIS A 104 -28.86 15.96 -5.74
C HIS A 104 -28.86 17.45 -5.33
N GLU A 105 -30.00 18.14 -5.49
CA GLU A 105 -30.16 19.57 -5.20
C GLU A 105 -29.82 19.99 -3.74
N GLY A 106 -29.88 19.07 -2.78
CA GLY A 106 -29.52 19.34 -1.39
C GLY A 106 -28.08 18.98 -1.00
N VAL A 107 -27.26 18.39 -1.90
CA VAL A 107 -25.86 18.04 -1.60
C VAL A 107 -25.02 19.27 -1.28
N ARG A 108 -24.06 19.16 -0.36
CA ARG A 108 -23.15 20.25 0.01
C ARG A 108 -21.71 19.77 0.02
N PHE A 109 -20.81 20.61 -0.47
CA PHE A 109 -19.38 20.35 -0.58
C PHE A 109 -18.58 21.39 0.19
N TYR A 110 -17.79 20.92 1.15
CA TYR A 110 -16.75 21.70 1.82
C TYR A 110 -15.45 21.48 1.05
N ILE A 111 -14.90 22.53 0.45
CA ILE A 111 -13.68 22.45 -0.37
C ILE A 111 -12.51 22.99 0.44
N CYS A 112 -11.47 22.21 0.68
CA CYS A 112 -10.26 22.70 1.33
C CYS A 112 -9.57 23.74 0.43
N GLU A 113 -9.06 24.85 0.97
CA GLU A 113 -8.36 25.86 0.16
C GLU A 113 -7.12 25.27 -0.53
N GLY A 114 -6.44 24.31 0.10
CA GLY A 114 -5.35 23.54 -0.48
C GLY A 114 -4.10 24.37 -0.74
N ARG A 115 -3.50 24.87 0.33
CA ARG A 115 -2.17 25.51 0.31
C ARG A 115 -1.05 24.45 0.28
N PRO A 116 0.17 24.79 -0.20
CA PRO A 116 0.60 26.08 -0.74
C PRO A 116 0.05 26.36 -2.15
N ALA A 117 -0.08 27.64 -2.48
CA ALA A 117 -0.35 28.09 -3.84
C ALA A 117 0.85 27.81 -4.74
N ARG A 118 0.60 27.41 -6.00
CA ARG A 118 1.65 27.11 -6.99
C ARG A 118 1.43 27.91 -8.26
N LYS A 119 2.43 27.94 -9.15
CA LYS A 119 2.37 28.65 -10.44
C LYS A 119 1.16 28.25 -11.29
N GLY A 120 0.73 26.99 -11.22
CA GLY A 120 -0.45 26.48 -11.91
C GLY A 120 -1.79 26.70 -11.19
N TYR A 121 -1.79 27.12 -9.92
CA TYR A 121 -2.99 27.46 -9.15
C TYR A 121 -2.64 28.48 -8.05
N PRO A 122 -2.57 29.79 -8.38
CA PRO A 122 -2.02 30.83 -7.49
C PRO A 122 -2.89 31.12 -6.26
N HIS A 123 -4.12 30.61 -6.22
CA HIS A 123 -5.05 30.80 -5.11
C HIS A 123 -5.23 29.54 -4.22
N GLY A 124 -4.59 28.41 -4.57
CA GLY A 124 -4.71 27.12 -3.88
C GLY A 124 -5.52 26.10 -4.69
N SER A 125 -5.44 24.82 -4.33
CA SER A 125 -6.10 23.76 -5.09
C SER A 125 -7.63 23.85 -5.05
N GLY A 126 -8.21 24.40 -3.97
CA GLY A 126 -9.65 24.49 -3.78
C GLY A 126 -10.33 25.44 -4.78
N GLU A 127 -9.73 26.60 -5.04
CA GLU A 127 -10.25 27.54 -6.04
C GLU A 127 -10.08 26.96 -7.46
N GLN A 128 -8.93 26.34 -7.73
CA GLN A 128 -8.67 25.65 -9.00
C GLN A 128 -9.67 24.51 -9.28
N LEU A 129 -10.10 23.79 -8.25
CA LEU A 129 -11.13 22.75 -8.36
C LEU A 129 -12.46 23.36 -8.79
N LEU A 130 -12.88 24.50 -8.23
CA LEU A 130 -14.14 25.16 -8.60
C LEU A 130 -14.12 25.70 -10.03
N GLU A 131 -12.99 26.24 -10.49
CA GLU A 131 -12.82 26.61 -11.91
C GLU A 131 -12.98 25.39 -12.83
N LYS A 132 -12.35 24.26 -12.47
CA LYS A 132 -12.48 23.00 -13.22
C LYS A 132 -13.90 22.46 -13.21
N VAL A 133 -14.62 22.56 -12.10
CA VAL A 133 -16.05 22.20 -12.03
C VAL A 133 -16.81 22.99 -13.10
N LEU A 134 -16.65 24.32 -13.13
CA LEU A 134 -17.32 25.19 -14.11
C LEU A 134 -16.91 24.95 -15.57
N ALA A 135 -15.72 24.40 -15.80
CA ALA A 135 -15.24 24.02 -17.13
C ALA A 135 -15.85 22.69 -17.65
N THR A 136 -16.41 21.84 -16.77
CA THR A 136 -17.09 20.61 -17.22
C THR A 136 -18.42 20.91 -17.95
N PRO A 137 -18.84 20.07 -18.92
CA PRO A 137 -20.14 20.20 -19.58
C PRO A 137 -21.32 20.26 -18.60
N GLU A 138 -21.23 19.47 -17.53
CA GLU A 138 -22.19 19.39 -16.45
C GLU A 138 -22.14 20.63 -15.55
N GLY A 139 -20.96 21.14 -15.24
CA GLY A 139 -20.78 22.31 -14.37
C GLY A 139 -21.07 23.65 -15.02
N MET A 140 -21.04 23.76 -16.36
CA MET A 140 -21.47 24.98 -17.06
C MET A 140 -22.90 25.43 -16.68
N ARG A 141 -23.79 24.47 -16.39
CA ARG A 141 -25.18 24.73 -15.92
C ARG A 141 -25.27 25.21 -14.47
N LEU A 142 -24.16 25.21 -13.74
CA LEU A 142 -24.09 25.52 -12.31
C LEU A 142 -23.53 26.92 -12.04
N LYS A 143 -23.03 27.64 -13.05
CA LYS A 143 -22.27 28.89 -12.93
C LYS A 143 -22.81 29.88 -11.90
N ASP A 144 -24.09 30.24 -12.00
CA ASP A 144 -24.69 31.25 -11.12
C ASP A 144 -25.15 30.69 -9.76
N LYS A 145 -25.12 29.36 -9.57
CA LYS A 145 -25.61 28.67 -8.36
C LYS A 145 -24.58 27.84 -7.61
N LEU A 146 -23.37 27.63 -8.13
CA LEU A 146 -22.33 26.74 -7.57
C LEU A 146 -21.99 27.08 -6.10
N HIS A 147 -21.98 28.37 -5.75
CA HIS A 147 -21.75 28.87 -4.40
C HIS A 147 -22.79 28.43 -3.35
N ASN A 148 -23.96 27.94 -3.77
CA ASN A 148 -24.97 27.36 -2.88
C ASN A 148 -24.68 25.91 -2.49
N TYR A 149 -23.79 25.25 -3.24
CA TYR A 149 -23.41 23.85 -3.07
C TYR A 149 -21.99 23.73 -2.51
N CYS A 150 -21.05 24.46 -3.09
CA CYS A 150 -19.63 24.40 -2.75
C CYS A 150 -19.20 25.61 -1.93
N ARG A 151 -18.51 25.37 -0.81
CA ARG A 151 -17.95 26.41 0.06
C ARG A 151 -16.49 26.11 0.38
N ILE A 152 -15.60 27.05 0.10
CA ILE A 152 -14.19 26.94 0.50
C ILE A 152 -14.07 27.05 2.03
N VAL A 153 -13.26 26.18 2.62
CA VAL A 153 -12.91 26.11 4.05
C VAL A 153 -11.39 26.22 4.15
N PRO A 154 -10.84 27.05 5.05
CA PRO A 154 -9.39 27.11 5.26
C PRO A 154 -8.87 25.76 5.76
N ASP A 155 -7.63 25.40 5.41
CA ASP A 155 -7.07 24.07 5.72
C ASP A 155 -6.99 23.83 7.25
N SER A 156 -6.79 24.91 8.03
CA SER A 156 -6.85 24.91 9.50
C SER A 156 -8.27 24.72 10.08
N GLY A 157 -9.32 24.92 9.27
CA GLY A 157 -10.73 24.82 9.66
C GLY A 157 -11.35 23.43 9.49
N VAL A 158 -10.63 22.47 8.89
CA VAL A 158 -11.14 21.11 8.57
C VAL A 158 -11.77 20.41 9.78
N SER A 159 -11.11 20.44 10.94
CA SER A 159 -11.60 19.77 12.16
C SER A 159 -12.93 20.36 12.68
N SER A 160 -13.17 21.64 12.42
CA SER A 160 -14.41 22.33 12.81
C SER A 160 -15.61 21.93 11.95
N VAL A 161 -15.39 21.58 10.67
CA VAL A 161 -16.46 21.14 9.76
C VAL A 161 -16.67 19.63 9.76
N MET A 162 -15.66 18.82 10.12
CA MET A 162 -15.68 17.36 10.03
C MET A 162 -16.89 16.70 10.75
N ASN A 163 -17.40 17.28 11.84
CA ASN A 163 -18.60 16.74 12.52
C ASN A 163 -19.89 16.80 11.67
N ASN A 164 -19.92 17.61 10.61
CA ASN A 164 -21.02 17.74 9.67
C ASN A 164 -20.71 17.07 8.32
N VAL A 165 -19.63 16.28 8.23
CA VAL A 165 -19.18 15.63 6.99
C VAL A 165 -19.55 14.15 7.06
N ASP A 166 -20.31 13.66 6.08
CA ASP A 166 -20.66 12.25 5.96
C ASP A 166 -19.47 11.41 5.49
N PHE A 167 -18.66 11.95 4.57
CA PHE A 167 -17.42 11.34 4.08
C PHE A 167 -16.49 12.35 3.40
N VAL A 168 -15.20 12.01 3.33
CA VAL A 168 -14.16 12.79 2.62
C VAL A 168 -13.94 12.18 1.24
N ILE A 169 -13.73 13.02 0.22
CA ILE A 169 -13.24 12.64 -1.10
C ILE A 169 -11.89 13.31 -1.36
N MET A 170 -10.90 12.53 -1.78
CA MET A 170 -9.62 13.04 -2.28
C MET A 170 -9.35 12.52 -3.71
N GLY A 171 -8.54 13.25 -4.46
CA GLY A 171 -7.91 12.72 -5.66
C GLY A 171 -6.63 11.97 -5.33
N ALA A 172 -5.95 11.44 -6.34
CA ALA A 172 -4.58 10.95 -6.22
C ALA A 172 -3.63 11.61 -7.22
N TYR A 173 -2.39 11.81 -6.78
CA TYR A 173 -1.23 11.87 -7.68
C TYR A 173 -0.76 10.46 -7.99
N CYS A 174 -0.65 9.63 -6.95
CA CYS A 174 -0.26 8.23 -7.03
C CYS A 174 -0.96 7.44 -5.91
N VAL A 175 -1.30 6.18 -6.17
CA VAL A 175 -1.68 5.18 -5.14
C VAL A 175 -0.56 4.15 -5.07
N THR A 176 -0.13 3.79 -3.87
CA THR A 176 1.00 2.89 -3.64
C THR A 176 0.59 1.42 -3.78
N GLU A 177 1.56 0.51 -3.91
CA GLU A 177 1.32 -0.95 -4.07
C GLU A 177 0.39 -1.54 -2.99
N HIS A 178 0.43 -0.95 -1.79
CA HIS A 178 -0.33 -1.36 -0.61
C HIS A 178 -1.57 -0.48 -0.34
N GLY A 179 -2.01 0.28 -1.34
CA GLY A 179 -3.21 1.12 -1.31
C GLY A 179 -3.11 2.39 -0.47
N GLY A 180 -1.90 2.82 -0.09
CA GLY A 180 -1.69 4.15 0.47
C GLY A 180 -1.78 5.22 -0.61
N LEU A 181 -1.96 6.48 -0.22
CA LEU A 181 -2.16 7.60 -1.15
C LEU A 181 -0.98 8.56 -1.09
N VAL A 182 -0.44 8.94 -2.25
CA VAL A 182 0.43 10.11 -2.41
C VAL A 182 -0.40 11.26 -3.00
N HIS A 183 -0.49 12.36 -2.27
CA HIS A 183 -1.32 13.51 -2.62
C HIS A 183 -0.67 14.82 -2.14
N SER A 184 -1.35 15.96 -2.35
CA SER A 184 -0.89 17.26 -1.86
C SER A 184 -0.83 17.33 -0.33
N THR A 185 0.01 18.24 0.15
CA THR A 185 0.10 18.72 1.53
C THR A 185 -1.28 18.90 2.18
N GLY A 186 -1.41 18.45 3.43
CA GLY A 186 -2.65 18.53 4.21
C GLY A 186 -3.57 17.31 4.04
N SER A 187 -3.34 16.47 3.02
CA SER A 187 -4.08 15.21 2.85
C SER A 187 -3.95 14.28 4.06
N LEU A 188 -2.74 14.13 4.62
CA LEU A 188 -2.51 13.34 5.83
C LEU A 188 -3.22 13.95 7.05
N GLN A 189 -3.18 15.27 7.21
CA GLN A 189 -3.89 15.97 8.29
C GLN A 189 -5.40 15.74 8.20
N ILE A 190 -5.99 15.85 7.00
CA ILE A 190 -7.42 15.62 6.78
C ILE A 190 -7.77 14.15 7.09
N ALA A 191 -6.96 13.20 6.62
CA ALA A 191 -7.18 11.77 6.85
C ALA A 191 -7.12 11.39 8.34
N ILE A 192 -6.15 11.93 9.10
CA ILE A 192 -6.07 11.76 10.56
C ILE A 192 -7.33 12.31 11.25
N VAL A 193 -7.79 13.50 10.88
CA VAL A 193 -8.98 14.13 11.46
C VAL A 193 -10.25 13.35 11.11
N ALA A 194 -10.36 12.82 9.89
CA ALA A 194 -11.46 11.99 9.44
C ALA A 194 -11.51 10.67 10.22
N ALA A 195 -10.38 9.95 10.28
CA ALA A 195 -10.24 8.71 11.05
C ALA A 195 -10.57 8.90 12.53
N PHE A 196 -10.07 9.96 13.18
CA PHE A 196 -10.39 10.30 14.57
C PHE A 196 -11.90 10.56 14.80
N ARG A 197 -12.60 11.05 13.77
CA ARG A 197 -14.06 11.30 13.81
C ARG A 197 -14.90 10.12 13.31
N ASN A 198 -14.29 9.03 12.88
CA ASN A 198 -14.93 7.90 12.18
C ASN A 198 -15.66 8.33 10.89
N VAL A 199 -15.17 9.38 10.23
CA VAL A 199 -15.64 9.81 8.90
C VAL A 199 -14.81 9.04 7.86
N PRO A 200 -15.44 8.27 6.95
CA PRO A 200 -14.70 7.50 5.95
C PRO A 200 -14.05 8.42 4.92
N CYS A 201 -12.92 7.97 4.38
CA CYS A 201 -12.12 8.70 3.39
C CYS A 201 -12.06 7.89 2.09
N TYR A 202 -12.53 8.48 0.99
CA TYR A 202 -12.56 7.87 -0.32
C TYR A 202 -11.57 8.55 -1.26
N VAL A 203 -10.88 7.74 -2.07
CA VAL A 203 -9.94 8.21 -3.09
C VAL A 203 -10.54 7.94 -4.47
N LEU A 204 -10.53 8.95 -5.35
CA LEU A 204 -10.97 8.84 -6.73
C LEU A 204 -9.76 9.00 -7.63
N CYS A 205 -9.42 7.93 -8.35
CA CYS A 205 -8.24 7.89 -9.20
C CYS A 205 -8.33 6.81 -10.26
N GLU A 206 -7.67 7.11 -11.37
CA GLU A 206 -7.46 6.23 -12.51
C GLU A 206 -6.36 5.19 -12.17
N THR A 207 -6.48 3.93 -12.61
CA THR A 207 -5.51 2.86 -12.24
C THR A 207 -4.12 3.09 -12.80
N PHE A 208 -3.93 3.89 -13.86
CA PHE A 208 -2.59 4.30 -14.29
C PHE A 208 -1.79 5.06 -13.20
N LYS A 209 -2.45 5.56 -12.14
CA LYS A 209 -1.79 6.20 -10.98
C LYS A 209 -1.35 5.19 -9.91
N PHE A 210 -1.62 3.90 -10.09
CA PHE A 210 -1.15 2.86 -9.18
C PHE A 210 0.33 2.61 -9.49
N ALA A 211 1.20 2.76 -8.50
CA ALA A 211 2.63 2.59 -8.65
C ALA A 211 3.20 1.55 -7.69
N HIS A 212 4.18 0.79 -8.18
CA HIS A 212 4.98 -0.17 -7.43
C HIS A 212 5.97 0.52 -6.47
N ILE A 213 5.47 1.36 -5.58
CA ILE A 213 6.24 2.07 -4.54
C ILE A 213 5.72 1.70 -3.16
N PHE A 214 6.60 1.66 -2.16
CA PHE A 214 6.25 1.34 -0.78
C PHE A 214 6.89 2.34 0.21
N PRO A 215 6.46 3.63 0.19
CA PRO A 215 6.81 4.57 1.25
C PRO A 215 6.22 4.10 2.59
N LEU A 216 6.96 4.31 3.68
CA LEU A 216 6.48 4.12 5.05
C LEU A 216 6.01 5.44 5.66
N SER A 217 6.51 6.55 5.12
CA SER A 217 6.33 7.92 5.57
C SER A 217 6.44 8.92 4.41
N THR A 218 6.12 10.19 4.65
CA THR A 218 6.39 11.27 3.68
C THR A 218 7.89 11.45 3.41
N ASP A 219 8.76 11.07 4.35
CA ASP A 219 10.22 11.21 4.21
C ASP A 219 10.81 10.21 3.19
N ASP A 220 10.08 9.15 2.86
CA ASP A 220 10.43 8.20 1.78
C ASP A 220 10.03 8.70 0.38
N LEU A 221 9.40 9.88 0.27
CA LEU A 221 8.98 10.49 -1.00
C LEU A 221 9.94 11.59 -1.44
N LYS A 222 10.45 11.47 -2.67
CA LYS A 222 11.18 12.57 -3.30
C LYS A 222 10.24 13.75 -3.57
N GLN A 223 10.58 14.91 -3.02
CA GLN A 223 9.81 16.13 -3.24
C GLN A 223 10.06 16.69 -4.65
N PRO A 224 9.03 17.26 -5.33
CA PRO A 224 9.20 17.95 -6.62
C PRO A 224 10.24 19.08 -6.55
N GLU A 225 10.91 19.38 -7.66
CA GLU A 225 11.96 20.42 -7.72
C GLU A 225 11.49 21.79 -7.20
N ASP A 226 10.24 22.18 -7.52
CA ASP A 226 9.58 23.40 -7.04
C ASP A 226 9.39 23.47 -5.51
N GLY A 227 9.60 22.37 -4.79
CA GLY A 227 9.50 22.26 -3.32
C GLY A 227 10.79 21.82 -2.64
N ALA A 228 11.88 21.63 -3.39
CA ALA A 228 13.14 21.14 -2.84
C ALA A 228 13.78 22.21 -1.93
N GLY A 229 13.70 21.99 -0.61
CA GLY A 229 14.24 22.90 0.41
C GLY A 229 13.20 23.77 1.13
N GLU A 230 11.91 23.63 0.80
CA GLU A 230 10.82 24.21 1.61
C GLU A 230 10.66 23.46 2.93
N VAL A 231 10.21 24.16 3.99
CA VAL A 231 9.99 23.58 5.34
C VAL A 231 8.79 22.64 5.36
N VAL A 232 7.85 22.82 4.43
CA VAL A 232 6.62 22.03 4.31
C VAL A 232 6.67 21.25 2.99
N PRO A 233 6.53 19.91 3.02
CA PRO A 233 6.57 19.10 1.80
C PRO A 233 5.39 19.43 0.87
N LEU A 234 5.62 19.39 -0.44
CA LEU A 234 4.59 19.61 -1.46
C LEU A 234 3.74 18.36 -1.74
N VAL A 235 4.28 17.19 -1.44
CA VAL A 235 3.58 15.90 -1.52
C VAL A 235 3.74 15.14 -0.21
N GLU A 236 2.65 14.54 0.24
CA GLU A 236 2.58 13.78 1.49
C GLU A 236 2.08 12.36 1.23
N PHE A 237 2.48 11.44 2.12
CA PHE A 237 1.98 10.08 2.14
C PHE A 237 0.85 9.92 3.17
N VAL A 238 -0.28 9.35 2.74
CA VAL A 238 -1.41 8.95 3.59
C VAL A 238 -1.44 7.42 3.67
N PRO A 239 -1.27 6.82 4.86
CA PRO A 239 -1.29 5.37 5.03
C PRO A 239 -2.63 4.74 4.60
N PRO A 240 -2.63 3.50 4.06
CA PRO A 240 -3.86 2.80 3.65
C PRO A 240 -4.85 2.60 4.81
N SER A 241 -4.37 2.54 6.05
CA SER A 241 -5.22 2.41 7.25
C SER A 241 -6.14 3.61 7.50
N MET A 242 -5.91 4.74 6.82
CA MET A 242 -6.78 5.92 6.88
C MET A 242 -7.68 6.06 5.63
N ILE A 243 -7.55 5.16 4.65
CA ILE A 243 -8.33 5.15 3.41
C ILE A 243 -9.39 4.05 3.53
N THR A 244 -10.64 4.39 3.26
CA THR A 244 -11.76 3.46 3.39
C THR A 244 -12.01 2.70 2.08
N LEU A 245 -12.07 3.41 0.96
CA LEU A 245 -12.30 2.85 -0.38
C LEU A 245 -11.56 3.67 -1.44
N ILE A 246 -11.18 3.00 -2.51
CA ILE A 246 -10.59 3.57 -3.72
C ILE A 246 -11.55 3.28 -4.86
N PHE A 247 -11.89 4.31 -5.63
CA PHE A 247 -12.78 4.26 -6.79
C PHE A 247 -11.93 4.43 -8.05
N SER A 248 -11.80 3.36 -8.84
CA SER A 248 -11.17 3.36 -10.16
C SER A 248 -12.10 2.75 -11.21
N GLU A 249 -11.70 2.78 -12.48
CA GLU A 249 -12.44 2.20 -13.60
C GLU A 249 -12.48 0.66 -13.61
N GLN A 250 -11.70 0.01 -12.75
CA GLN A 250 -11.88 -1.42 -12.42
C GLN A 250 -12.95 -1.64 -11.33
N GLY A 251 -13.46 -0.55 -10.75
CA GLY A 251 -14.53 -0.53 -9.75
C GLY A 251 -14.08 -0.03 -8.37
N ILE A 252 -14.93 -0.33 -7.37
CA ILE A 252 -14.73 0.05 -5.97
C ILE A 252 -13.90 -1.02 -5.24
N MET A 253 -12.75 -0.64 -4.68
CA MET A 253 -11.84 -1.56 -4.01
C MET A 253 -11.35 -1.04 -2.65
N PRO A 254 -11.09 -1.92 -1.66
CA PRO A 254 -10.36 -1.55 -0.46
C PRO A 254 -8.85 -1.37 -0.77
N PRO A 255 -8.09 -0.60 0.03
CA PRO A 255 -6.65 -0.41 -0.16
C PRO A 255 -5.84 -1.71 -0.33
N SER A 256 -6.22 -2.78 0.37
CA SER A 256 -5.52 -4.08 0.28
C SER A 256 -5.61 -4.75 -1.10
N ALA A 257 -6.64 -4.44 -1.90
CA ALA A 257 -6.85 -5.04 -3.21
C ALA A 257 -6.06 -4.33 -4.34
N VAL A 258 -5.48 -3.15 -4.07
CA VAL A 258 -4.63 -2.44 -5.04
C VAL A 258 -3.43 -3.29 -5.45
N ALA A 259 -2.88 -4.07 -4.51
CA ALA A 259 -1.81 -5.03 -4.82
C ALA A 259 -2.26 -6.07 -5.85
N ASP A 260 -3.47 -6.62 -5.72
CA ASP A 260 -3.96 -7.65 -6.66
C ASP A 260 -4.15 -7.06 -8.07
N GLU A 261 -4.75 -5.87 -8.20
CA GLU A 261 -4.91 -5.17 -9.49
C GLU A 261 -3.56 -4.91 -10.19
N ILE A 262 -2.58 -4.44 -9.42
CA ILE A 262 -1.21 -4.25 -9.90
C ILE A 262 -0.59 -5.57 -10.39
N HIS A 263 -0.75 -6.66 -9.64
CA HIS A 263 -0.22 -7.99 -9.98
C HIS A 263 -1.06 -8.77 -11.03
N VAL A 264 -2.25 -8.30 -11.40
CA VAL A 264 -2.99 -8.81 -12.58
C VAL A 264 -2.32 -8.32 -13.88
N GLY A 265 -1.76 -7.10 -13.87
CA GLY A 265 -0.93 -6.59 -14.97
C GLY A 265 0.35 -7.41 -15.21
N ASP A 266 0.98 -7.92 -14.14
CA ASP A 266 2.19 -8.77 -14.22
C ASP A 266 2.00 -10.05 -15.05
N GLN A 267 0.78 -10.55 -15.23
CA GLN A 267 0.54 -11.82 -15.95
C GLN A 267 0.86 -11.74 -17.46
N LEU A 268 1.02 -10.54 -18.01
CA LEU A 268 1.32 -10.30 -19.43
C LEU A 268 2.78 -9.89 -19.69
N ALA A 269 3.55 -9.54 -18.66
CA ALA A 269 4.86 -8.89 -18.80
C ALA A 269 5.99 -9.61 -18.03
N SER A 270 6.62 -10.57 -18.72
CA SER A 270 7.99 -11.08 -18.50
C SER A 270 8.27 -12.09 -17.37
N GLU A 271 9.38 -12.82 -17.58
CA GLU A 271 9.74 -14.10 -17.00
C GLU A 271 10.13 -14.06 -15.51
N GLY A 272 9.24 -14.59 -14.67
CA GLY A 272 9.52 -15.07 -13.32
C GLY A 272 8.45 -16.08 -12.93
N VAL A 273 8.75 -17.06 -12.07
CA VAL A 273 7.80 -18.16 -11.76
C VAL A 273 6.51 -17.59 -11.15
N PHE A 274 5.47 -17.50 -11.98
CA PHE A 274 4.15 -16.93 -11.67
C PHE A 274 4.17 -15.52 -11.04
N GLY A 275 5.08 -14.64 -11.47
CA GLY A 275 5.13 -13.24 -10.99
C GLY A 275 5.46 -13.09 -9.50
N LEU A 276 6.23 -14.03 -8.93
CA LEU A 276 6.55 -14.10 -7.50
C LEU A 276 7.90 -13.44 -7.12
N GLY A 277 8.51 -12.69 -8.02
CA GLY A 277 9.87 -12.17 -7.84
C GLY A 277 10.96 -13.22 -8.06
N VAL A 278 12.17 -12.92 -7.60
CA VAL A 278 13.37 -13.76 -7.76
C VAL A 278 13.54 -14.73 -6.57
N PRO A 279 14.35 -15.80 -6.70
CA PRO A 279 14.77 -16.59 -5.54
C PRO A 279 15.53 -15.71 -4.53
N ILE A 280 15.10 -15.70 -3.27
CA ILE A 280 15.70 -14.91 -2.18
C ILE A 280 16.32 -15.79 -1.07
N ASN A 281 16.50 -17.08 -1.34
CA ASN A 281 17.13 -18.04 -0.43
C ASN A 281 18.51 -17.62 0.09
N ASP A 282 19.31 -16.92 -0.72
CA ASP A 282 20.64 -16.43 -0.33
C ASP A 282 20.59 -15.40 0.82
N ALA A 283 19.41 -14.83 1.11
CA ALA A 283 19.20 -13.97 2.26
C ALA A 283 19.09 -14.74 3.59
N VAL A 284 18.85 -16.06 3.57
CA VAL A 284 18.74 -16.88 4.79
C VAL A 284 20.11 -17.08 5.41
N ASP A 285 20.26 -16.70 6.68
CA ASP A 285 21.48 -17.02 7.45
C ASP A 285 21.49 -18.50 7.81
N LEU A 286 22.10 -19.30 6.92
CA LEU A 286 22.23 -20.75 7.07
C LEU A 286 22.96 -21.16 8.36
N SER A 287 23.75 -20.27 8.98
CA SER A 287 24.48 -20.54 10.22
C SER A 287 23.62 -20.36 11.48
N ALA A 288 22.55 -19.58 11.37
CA ALA A 288 21.64 -19.24 12.46
C ALA A 288 20.30 -20.00 12.42
N ILE A 289 20.10 -20.90 11.46
CA ILE A 289 18.90 -21.76 11.38
C ILE A 289 18.78 -22.60 12.65
N GLN A 290 17.55 -22.72 13.17
CA GLN A 290 17.22 -23.59 14.30
C GLN A 290 16.12 -24.57 13.91
N LEU A 291 16.29 -25.83 14.30
CA LEU A 291 15.23 -26.83 14.31
C LEU A 291 14.81 -27.03 15.78
N TRP A 292 13.51 -26.97 16.07
CA TRP A 292 13.02 -27.06 17.46
C TRP A 292 12.41 -28.42 17.83
N ASN A 293 12.09 -29.25 16.84
CA ASN A 293 11.63 -30.64 17.00
C ASN A 293 12.02 -31.43 15.74
N SER A 294 13.24 -31.96 15.71
CA SER A 294 13.78 -32.68 14.56
C SER A 294 14.86 -33.69 14.93
N ARG A 295 14.90 -34.81 14.19
CA ARG A 295 15.95 -35.83 14.29
C ARG A 295 17.29 -35.39 13.68
N ASN A 296 17.33 -34.23 13.01
CA ASN A 296 18.48 -33.71 12.27
C ASN A 296 19.17 -32.56 13.01
N THR A 297 20.46 -32.36 12.72
CA THR A 297 21.22 -31.25 13.33
C THR A 297 20.96 -29.91 12.63
N PRO A 298 21.08 -28.75 13.31
CA PRO A 298 20.98 -27.44 12.67
C PRO A 298 21.93 -27.22 11.49
N ALA A 299 23.11 -27.86 11.51
CA ALA A 299 24.07 -27.83 10.41
C ALA A 299 23.56 -28.58 9.16
N GLU A 300 22.77 -29.64 9.32
CA GLU A 300 22.10 -30.32 8.22
C GLU A 300 20.90 -29.52 7.67
N ALA A 301 20.27 -28.71 8.53
CA ALA A 301 19.08 -27.91 8.21
C ALA A 301 19.35 -26.85 7.13
N GLY A 302 20.58 -26.33 7.03
CA GLY A 302 20.98 -25.39 5.97
C GLY A 302 20.71 -25.91 4.55
N ARG A 303 20.70 -27.24 4.34
CA ARG A 303 20.36 -27.87 3.05
C ARG A 303 18.92 -27.60 2.59
N LEU A 304 18.03 -27.21 3.50
CA LEU A 304 16.65 -26.84 3.16
C LEU A 304 16.61 -25.58 2.30
N PHE A 305 17.49 -24.61 2.55
CA PHE A 305 17.47 -23.31 1.87
C PHE A 305 18.64 -23.12 0.89
N ASP A 306 19.67 -23.97 0.94
CA ASP A 306 20.83 -23.92 0.04
C ASP A 306 20.48 -24.30 -1.42
N VAL A 307 20.36 -23.28 -2.28
CA VAL A 307 20.05 -23.42 -3.72
C VAL A 307 21.26 -23.89 -4.52
N SER A 308 22.48 -23.76 -4.00
CA SER A 308 23.72 -24.14 -4.71
C SER A 308 23.88 -25.65 -4.86
N LYS A 309 23.14 -26.44 -4.07
CA LYS A 309 23.18 -27.91 -4.09
C LYS A 309 22.11 -28.48 -5.02
N SER A 310 22.44 -29.54 -5.74
CA SER A 310 21.48 -30.36 -6.48
C SER A 310 20.45 -31.01 -5.53
N ALA A 311 19.41 -31.63 -6.10
CA ALA A 311 18.25 -32.15 -5.35
C ALA A 311 18.66 -32.93 -4.09
N ASN A 312 18.35 -32.36 -2.92
CA ASN A 312 18.62 -32.96 -1.63
C ASN A 312 17.80 -34.25 -1.48
N GLN A 313 18.44 -35.39 -1.24
CA GLN A 313 17.79 -36.70 -1.15
C GLN A 313 17.49 -37.13 0.31
N ASP A 314 18.18 -36.55 1.30
CA ASP A 314 17.91 -36.85 2.71
C ASP A 314 16.97 -35.77 3.29
N PRO A 315 15.74 -36.13 3.69
CA PRO A 315 14.80 -35.18 4.26
C PRO A 315 15.15 -34.80 5.69
N ILE A 316 14.97 -33.52 6.02
CA ILE A 316 14.86 -33.08 7.40
C ILE A 316 13.52 -33.56 7.93
N SER A 317 13.54 -34.28 9.07
CA SER A 317 12.40 -35.00 9.63
C SER A 317 12.09 -34.57 11.07
N SER A 318 10.82 -34.52 11.46
CA SER A 318 10.43 -34.33 12.87
C SER A 318 10.80 -35.53 13.77
N ASP A 319 10.96 -35.28 15.07
CA ASP A 319 11.37 -36.23 16.12
C ASP A 319 10.19 -36.79 16.93
N ASP A 320 9.22 -37.36 16.20
CA ASP A 320 7.97 -37.98 16.68
C ASP A 320 6.74 -37.05 16.75
N ASP A 321 6.90 -35.76 16.39
CA ASP A 321 5.79 -34.81 16.18
C ASP A 321 5.23 -34.81 14.74
N GLN A 322 3.95 -34.43 14.61
CA GLN A 322 3.30 -34.20 13.30
C GLN A 322 3.80 -32.93 12.60
N GLU A 323 4.15 -31.88 13.36
CA GLU A 323 4.63 -30.60 12.85
C GLU A 323 6.16 -30.54 12.90
N LEU A 324 6.82 -29.97 11.88
CA LEU A 324 8.27 -29.68 11.88
C LEU A 324 8.48 -28.17 12.03
N LEU A 325 9.12 -27.74 13.11
CA LEU A 325 9.36 -26.32 13.42
C LEU A 325 10.78 -25.90 13.02
N ILE A 326 10.84 -24.89 12.14
CA ILE A 326 12.05 -24.34 11.56
C ILE A 326 12.07 -22.83 11.83
N SER A 327 13.14 -22.33 12.45
CA SER A 327 13.47 -20.91 12.49
C SER A 327 14.56 -20.64 11.46
N ALA A 328 14.28 -19.76 10.50
CA ALA A 328 15.20 -19.38 9.42
C ALA A 328 15.42 -17.86 9.46
N PRO A 329 16.46 -17.37 10.15
CA PRO A 329 16.76 -15.94 10.20
C PRO A 329 17.16 -15.40 8.83
N LEU A 330 16.77 -14.16 8.53
CA LEU A 330 17.20 -13.44 7.33
C LEU A 330 18.30 -12.45 7.69
N SER A 331 19.35 -12.41 6.87
CA SER A 331 20.49 -11.50 6.98
C SER A 331 20.14 -10.06 6.55
N SER A 332 19.07 -9.92 5.78
CA SER A 332 18.55 -8.65 5.24
C SER A 332 17.02 -8.65 5.28
N VAL A 333 16.41 -7.47 5.23
CA VAL A 333 14.96 -7.32 5.16
C VAL A 333 14.48 -7.78 3.78
N CYS A 334 13.68 -8.83 3.72
CA CYS A 334 13.12 -9.36 2.48
C CYS A 334 11.59 -9.37 2.51
N ARG A 335 10.99 -9.16 1.33
CA ARG A 335 9.57 -9.33 1.08
C ARG A 335 9.37 -10.69 0.42
N ILE A 336 8.89 -11.68 1.18
CA ILE A 336 8.58 -13.01 0.65
C ILE A 336 7.21 -12.93 -0.06
N LYS A 337 7.19 -13.08 -1.38
CA LYS A 337 5.97 -13.11 -2.22
C LYS A 337 5.45 -14.54 -2.47
N GLY A 338 6.31 -15.55 -2.44
CA GLY A 338 5.91 -16.94 -2.63
C GLY A 338 6.87 -17.95 -1.98
N VAL A 339 6.36 -19.15 -1.70
CA VAL A 339 7.16 -20.25 -1.12
C VAL A 339 6.90 -21.56 -1.87
N SER A 340 7.94 -22.36 -2.10
CA SER A 340 7.85 -23.69 -2.72
C SER A 340 8.43 -24.72 -1.76
N PHE A 341 7.76 -25.87 -1.62
CA PHE A 341 8.24 -26.97 -0.77
C PHE A 341 8.51 -28.19 -1.65
N VAL A 342 9.66 -28.83 -1.43
CA VAL A 342 9.98 -30.14 -2.01
C VAL A 342 10.04 -31.14 -0.87
N ALA A 343 9.32 -32.24 -1.01
CA ALA A 343 9.18 -33.29 -0.01
C ALA A 343 9.02 -34.66 -0.68
N PRO A 344 9.22 -35.78 0.05
CA PRO A 344 8.98 -37.12 -0.51
C PRO A 344 7.52 -37.29 -0.92
N ALA A 345 7.25 -37.89 -2.08
CA ALA A 345 5.90 -38.10 -2.61
C ALA A 345 5.14 -39.24 -1.88
N ASN A 346 4.87 -39.05 -0.58
CA ASN A 346 4.16 -39.98 0.29
C ASN A 346 3.46 -39.23 1.45
N GLU A 347 2.85 -39.96 2.37
CA GLU A 347 2.08 -39.42 3.52
C GLU A 347 2.91 -38.57 4.51
N THR A 348 4.22 -38.47 4.35
CA THR A 348 5.11 -37.65 5.17
C THR A 348 5.39 -36.26 4.57
N ALA A 349 4.88 -35.97 3.38
CA ALA A 349 4.94 -34.62 2.83
C ALA A 349 4.13 -33.64 3.69
N PRO A 350 4.62 -32.41 3.93
CA PRO A 350 3.83 -31.39 4.61
C PRO A 350 2.57 -31.11 3.78
N SER A 351 1.39 -31.21 4.39
CA SER A 351 0.13 -30.78 3.80
C SER A 351 -0.19 -29.32 4.11
N ARG A 352 0.39 -28.76 5.17
CA ARG A 352 0.10 -27.40 5.65
C ARG A 352 1.35 -26.75 6.24
N VAL A 353 1.54 -25.45 5.99
CA VAL A 353 2.65 -24.67 6.58
C VAL A 353 2.10 -23.41 7.23
N LYS A 354 2.54 -23.13 8.46
CA LYS A 354 2.27 -21.89 9.19
C LYS A 354 3.52 -21.02 9.13
N ILE A 355 3.37 -19.77 8.70
CA ILE A 355 4.46 -18.81 8.57
C ILE A 355 4.29 -17.74 9.65
N PHE A 356 5.39 -17.47 10.37
CA PHE A 356 5.47 -16.44 11.37
C PHE A 356 6.72 -15.59 11.06
N VAL A 357 6.60 -14.27 11.07
CA VAL A 357 7.69 -13.34 10.74
C VAL A 357 7.84 -12.29 11.83
N ASN A 358 9.01 -11.63 11.87
CA ASN A 358 9.32 -10.51 12.77
C ASN A 358 9.07 -10.79 14.27
N LEU A 359 9.17 -12.05 14.68
CA LEU A 359 8.89 -12.47 16.05
C LEU A 359 10.00 -12.04 17.01
N VAL A 360 9.65 -11.21 17.99
CA VAL A 360 10.56 -10.82 19.07
C VAL A 360 10.46 -11.85 20.20
N ASN A 361 11.60 -12.42 20.62
CA ASN A 361 11.75 -13.33 21.78
C ASN A 361 10.97 -14.67 21.71
N VAL A 362 11.15 -15.46 20.64
CA VAL A 362 10.66 -16.85 20.61
C VAL A 362 11.66 -17.79 21.27
N ALA A 363 11.23 -18.48 22.33
CA ALA A 363 12.01 -19.47 23.06
C ALA A 363 11.42 -20.88 22.86
N GLY A 364 11.64 -21.46 21.68
CA GLY A 364 11.33 -22.86 21.37
C GLY A 364 9.84 -23.22 21.22
N PHE A 365 9.59 -24.52 21.05
CA PHE A 365 8.31 -25.14 20.68
C PHE A 365 7.07 -24.57 21.41
N SER A 366 7.12 -24.50 22.74
CA SER A 366 5.97 -24.06 23.55
C SER A 366 5.57 -22.60 23.34
N SER A 367 6.49 -21.75 22.87
CA SER A 367 6.18 -20.36 22.53
C SER A 367 5.38 -20.27 21.23
N VAL A 368 5.72 -21.08 20.23
CA VAL A 368 5.09 -21.05 18.89
C VAL A 368 3.62 -21.42 18.93
N GLN A 369 3.23 -22.41 19.75
CA GLN A 369 1.84 -22.86 19.86
C GLN A 369 0.86 -21.78 20.36
N ARG A 370 1.36 -20.70 20.97
CA ARG A 370 0.55 -19.56 21.45
C ARG A 370 0.57 -18.36 20.49
N LEU A 371 1.33 -18.43 19.40
CA LEU A 371 1.40 -17.37 18.41
C LEU A 371 0.29 -17.52 17.36
N VAL A 372 -0.24 -16.40 16.91
CA VAL A 372 -1.05 -16.36 15.69
C VAL A 372 -0.08 -16.33 14.51
N PRO A 373 -0.17 -17.27 13.53
CA PRO A 373 0.64 -17.19 12.33
C PRO A 373 0.26 -15.95 11.53
N GLN A 374 1.24 -15.29 10.91
CA GLN A 374 0.93 -14.22 9.96
C GLN A 374 0.27 -14.81 8.72
N GLU A 375 0.71 -16.00 8.29
CA GLU A 375 0.17 -16.67 7.10
C GLU A 375 0.07 -18.19 7.27
N GLN A 376 -0.87 -18.82 6.57
CA GLN A 376 -1.07 -20.28 6.63
C GLN A 376 -1.41 -20.88 5.25
N LEU A 377 -0.45 -21.61 4.69
CA LEU A 377 -0.54 -22.28 3.39
C LEU A 377 -1.12 -23.70 3.52
N GLN A 378 -1.96 -24.11 2.57
CA GLN A 378 -2.18 -25.53 2.29
C GLN A 378 -1.39 -25.93 1.04
N LEU A 379 -0.71 -27.07 1.11
CA LEU A 379 0.05 -27.64 0.02
C LEU A 379 -0.79 -28.70 -0.69
N ALA A 380 -0.79 -28.67 -2.02
CA ALA A 380 -1.52 -29.61 -2.86
C ALA A 380 -0.80 -30.97 -2.87
N GLY A 381 -1.56 -32.05 -2.67
CA GLY A 381 -1.05 -33.43 -2.75
C GLY A 381 -0.78 -33.85 -4.20
N GLY A 382 0.35 -33.43 -4.75
CA GLY A 382 0.79 -33.73 -6.12
C GLY A 382 1.60 -35.03 -6.20
N GLY A 383 1.05 -36.05 -6.86
CA GLY A 383 1.77 -37.28 -7.23
C GLY A 383 2.51 -37.20 -8.57
N SER A 384 2.93 -36.01 -8.99
CA SER A 384 3.69 -35.75 -10.23
C SER A 384 4.97 -34.96 -9.94
N GLU A 385 5.95 -35.04 -10.84
CA GLU A 385 7.25 -34.35 -10.71
C GLU A 385 7.16 -32.82 -10.95
N GLU A 386 5.95 -32.25 -11.01
CA GLU A 386 5.72 -30.83 -11.26
C GLU A 386 5.82 -30.02 -9.96
N ARG A 387 6.71 -29.03 -9.99
CA ARG A 387 7.03 -28.20 -8.84
C ARG A 387 6.00 -27.09 -8.65
N ILE A 388 5.27 -27.15 -7.53
CA ILE A 388 4.24 -26.16 -7.17
C ILE A 388 4.87 -25.05 -6.31
N VAL A 389 4.67 -23.79 -6.71
CA VAL A 389 5.01 -22.60 -5.92
C VAL A 389 3.71 -21.97 -5.42
N TYR A 390 3.60 -21.76 -4.12
CA TYR A 390 2.38 -21.33 -3.47
C TYR A 390 2.37 -19.80 -3.33
N ARG A 391 1.43 -19.15 -4.04
CA ARG A 391 0.89 -17.85 -3.65
C ARG A 391 0.14 -18.01 -2.33
N VAL A 392 0.16 -16.99 -1.49
CA VAL A 392 -0.19 -17.13 -0.07
C VAL A 392 -1.70 -17.06 0.18
N SER A 393 -2.35 -18.22 0.34
CA SER A 393 -3.73 -18.43 0.82
C SER A 393 -4.02 -19.93 1.10
N ALA A 394 -5.17 -20.28 1.72
CA ALA A 394 -5.20 -21.27 2.82
C ALA A 394 -6.00 -22.62 2.68
N ALA A 395 -5.80 -23.50 3.71
CA ALA A 395 -6.64 -24.62 4.26
C ALA A 395 -6.78 -25.98 3.51
N ASN A 396 -6.80 -27.19 4.13
CA ASN A 396 -6.46 -27.70 5.49
C ASN A 396 -6.27 -29.27 5.50
N PHE A 397 -5.81 -29.90 6.61
CA PHE A 397 -5.70 -31.38 6.93
C PHE A 397 -4.54 -32.18 6.27
N ASN A 398 -4.04 -33.34 6.77
CA ASN A 398 -3.69 -33.83 8.13
C ASN A 398 -2.72 -35.05 7.99
N GLY A 399 -1.64 -35.19 8.79
CA GLY A 399 -0.63 -36.27 8.64
C GLY A 399 0.17 -36.58 9.92
N ALA A 400 0.96 -37.68 9.95
CA ALA A 400 1.52 -38.24 11.20
C ALA A 400 2.99 -37.89 11.53
N GLU A 401 3.86 -37.66 10.53
CA GLU A 401 5.21 -37.09 10.68
C GLU A 401 5.50 -36.23 9.45
N THR A 402 6.33 -35.17 9.57
CA THR A 402 6.63 -34.26 8.45
C THR A 402 8.08 -34.39 8.00
N LYS A 403 8.28 -34.52 6.68
CA LYS A 403 9.58 -34.63 6.01
C LYS A 403 9.72 -33.60 4.89
N VAL A 404 10.79 -32.80 4.93
CA VAL A 404 11.06 -31.74 3.95
C VAL A 404 12.45 -31.91 3.35
N LEU A 405 12.55 -31.87 2.02
CA LEU A 405 13.80 -31.94 1.27
C LEU A 405 14.37 -30.55 0.98
N ARG A 406 13.50 -29.57 0.67
CA ARG A 406 13.86 -28.19 0.32
C ARG A 406 12.73 -27.17 0.53
N ILE A 407 13.10 -25.92 0.80
CA ILE A 407 12.23 -24.74 0.91
C ILE A 407 12.75 -23.63 -0.04
N GLU A 408 12.01 -23.45 -1.13
CA GLU A 408 12.06 -22.37 -2.11
C GLU A 408 11.53 -21.02 -1.60
N LEU A 409 12.29 -19.93 -1.47
CA LEU A 409 11.76 -18.60 -1.13
C LEU A 409 11.80 -17.66 -2.35
N PHE A 410 10.67 -17.03 -2.68
CA PHE A 410 10.50 -16.12 -3.82
C PHE A 410 10.08 -14.74 -3.34
N GLY A 411 10.66 -13.70 -3.93
CA GLY A 411 10.26 -12.32 -3.66
C GLY A 411 11.36 -11.31 -3.96
N GLU A 412 11.50 -10.33 -3.06
CA GLU A 412 12.42 -9.20 -3.19
C GLU A 412 13.32 -9.09 -1.95
N ASN A 413 14.63 -8.96 -2.15
CA ASN A 413 15.57 -8.63 -1.08
C ASN A 413 15.89 -7.13 -1.14
N THR A 414 15.62 -6.39 -0.05
CA THR A 414 15.82 -4.93 -0.01
C THR A 414 17.27 -4.51 0.27
N GLY A 415 18.16 -5.44 0.62
CA GLY A 415 19.54 -5.16 1.02
C GLY A 415 19.69 -4.43 2.36
N LYS A 416 18.60 -3.96 2.98
CA LYS A 416 18.61 -3.29 4.29
C LYS A 416 18.89 -4.31 5.40
N THR A 417 19.73 -3.94 6.37
CA THR A 417 20.06 -4.78 7.54
C THR A 417 18.82 -5.07 8.40
N THR A 418 18.74 -6.27 8.98
CA THR A 418 17.69 -6.62 9.96
C THR A 418 17.92 -6.01 11.35
N GLN A 419 19.07 -5.39 11.60
CA GLN A 419 19.32 -4.61 12.82
C GLN A 419 18.66 -3.22 12.74
N GLN A 420 17.36 -3.16 13.05
CA GLN A 420 16.68 -1.89 13.30
C GLN A 420 17.30 -1.16 14.50
N GLN A 421 17.65 0.12 14.32
CA GLN A 421 17.70 1.04 15.45
C GLN A 421 16.27 1.29 15.91
N VAL A 422 15.90 0.71 17.06
CA VAL A 422 14.58 0.92 17.66
C VAL A 422 14.46 2.40 18.02
N ALA A 423 13.49 3.09 17.40
CA ALA A 423 13.13 4.45 17.76
C ALA A 423 12.68 4.46 19.23
N THR A 424 13.59 4.91 20.11
CA THR A 424 13.29 5.04 21.54
C THR A 424 12.49 6.34 21.70
N ASN A 425 11.24 6.24 22.13
CA ASN A 425 10.44 7.39 22.52
C ASN A 425 11.09 8.09 23.72
N ILE A 426 11.94 9.07 23.46
CA ILE A 426 12.43 10.01 24.47
C ILE A 426 11.36 11.07 24.65
N VAL A 427 10.45 10.84 25.59
CA VAL A 427 9.48 11.85 26.02
C VAL A 427 10.25 12.90 26.81
N TYR A 428 10.46 14.08 26.21
CA TYR A 428 10.97 15.24 26.94
C TYR A 428 9.79 15.94 27.64
N GLU A 429 9.51 15.55 28.89
CA GLU A 429 8.48 16.22 29.69
C GLU A 429 8.98 17.60 30.16
N GLY A 430 8.32 18.67 29.70
CA GLY A 430 8.66 20.05 30.06
C GLY A 430 8.42 20.43 31.54
N ARG A 431 7.96 19.49 32.37
CA ARG A 431 7.83 19.60 33.83
C ARG A 431 8.12 18.22 34.42
N GLY A 432 8.94 18.16 35.47
CA GLY A 432 9.22 16.91 36.15
C GLY A 432 7.96 16.31 36.77
N ASN A 433 7.68 15.06 36.45
CA ASN A 433 6.63 14.25 37.06
C ASN A 433 6.96 14.02 38.56
N PRO A 434 6.10 14.45 39.51
CA PRO A 434 6.36 14.26 40.94
C PRO A 434 6.49 12.80 41.37
N ALA A 435 5.96 11.85 40.59
CA ALA A 435 6.06 10.42 40.88
C ALA A 435 7.47 9.83 40.63
N ASP A 436 8.31 10.50 39.84
CA ASP A 436 9.68 10.05 39.55
C ASP A 436 10.70 10.48 40.61
N HIS A 437 10.27 11.30 41.58
CA HIS A 437 11.02 11.56 42.79
C HIS A 437 10.66 10.55 43.88
N GLN A 438 11.64 9.76 44.32
CA GLN A 438 11.52 9.01 45.57
C GLN A 438 11.43 9.98 46.74
N SER A 439 10.21 10.32 47.18
CA SER A 439 10.01 10.98 48.46
C SER A 439 10.34 10.00 49.58
N SER A 440 11.50 10.18 50.19
CA SER A 440 11.74 9.71 51.55
C SER A 440 10.70 10.35 52.47
N GLU A 441 10.10 9.54 53.36
CA GLU A 441 8.94 9.86 54.22
C GLU A 441 7.58 9.72 53.48
N GLU A 442 6.55 9.03 54.01
CA GLU A 442 6.34 8.54 55.38
C GLU A 442 6.08 7.03 55.48
N LYS A 443 6.52 6.43 56.59
CA LYS A 443 6.11 5.09 57.06
C LYS A 443 5.25 5.27 58.32
N LYS A 444 4.11 4.54 58.37
CA LYS A 444 3.11 4.52 59.47
C LYS A 444 2.17 5.75 59.41
N LEU A 445 0.89 5.67 59.80
CA LEU A 445 0.24 4.76 60.76
C LEU A 445 -1.02 4.05 60.22
N LEU A 446 -1.38 2.96 60.92
CA LEU A 446 -2.63 2.22 60.72
C LEU A 446 -3.85 3.05 61.13
N PHE A 447 -4.99 2.79 60.49
CA PHE A 447 -6.28 2.70 61.18
C PHE A 447 -7.07 1.51 60.61
N GLU A 448 -7.41 0.55 61.49
CA GLU A 448 -8.45 -0.45 61.20
C GLU A 448 -9.83 0.19 61.35
N VAL A 449 -10.80 -0.24 60.53
CA VAL A 449 -12.21 0.10 60.70
C VAL A 449 -12.92 -1.05 61.41
N ARG A 450 -13.64 -0.72 62.48
CA ARG A 450 -14.76 -1.49 63.02
C ARG A 450 -16.01 -0.61 63.03
#